data_AF-A0A1Y2W5A1-F1
#
_entry.id   AF-A0A1Y2W5A1-F1
#
_cell.length_a   1.000
_cell.length_b   1.000
_cell.length_c   1.000
_cell.angle_alpha   90.00
_cell.angle_beta   90.00
_cell.angle_gamma   90.00
#
_symmetry.space_group_name_H-M   'P 1'
#
loop_
_entity.id
_entity.type
_entity.pdbx_description
1 polymer ?
#
loop_
_entity_poly.entity_id
_entity_poly.type
_entity_poly.pdbx_seq_one_letter_code
_entity_poly.pdbx_strand_id
1 'polypeptide(L)'
;MAIPWGTIKSLVIFFGPILLPKAISYYRSARNAPRAAGLSIQPVPTQALRAIAVLLSAALVSLVLAAPAFAPENVFARTQSRLQIPTDVLFNRLASLRPLSADDESLRGRFVNLESRLLYLQFGPDVLAQCPFCTSEDPRSYFYYALPALVVPHLVNLVVVSLATSDLISGSHGGKWRATAAILTGVGAALDVYLTNSYNYQANSRATRQVDLDPFFWSSRTIRHLSLGVLNIVVAYLLYLSSTNRAFASPPSAAARVEAVTKQLHTTKSRVNAVGIIKNTAIRDEELRARIAAYWQHEGRLMREVMEDREVVEGVNDALQNRINIQDITRDADVYALNVLPRMKSAVVETTVG
;
A
#
# COMPACT_ATOMS: atom_id res chain seq x y z
N MET A 1 -17.37 14.20 23.33
CA MET A 1 -17.07 15.48 22.66
C MET A 1 -16.75 15.19 21.20
N ALA A 2 -17.65 15.50 20.27
CA ALA A 2 -17.26 15.57 18.85
C ALA A 2 -16.37 16.80 18.69
N ILE A 3 -15.23 16.69 18.01
CA ILE A 3 -14.43 17.86 17.62
C ILE A 3 -15.37 18.73 16.77
N PRO A 4 -15.75 19.94 17.22
CA PRO A 4 -16.72 20.74 16.48
C PRO A 4 -16.13 21.03 15.09
N TRP A 5 -16.97 20.94 14.06
CA TRP A 5 -16.57 21.21 12.68
C TRP A 5 -15.84 22.56 12.53
N GLY A 6 -16.20 23.54 13.36
CA GLY A 6 -15.49 24.82 13.47
C GLY A 6 -14.00 24.67 13.81
N THR A 7 -13.64 23.79 14.74
CA THR A 7 -12.24 23.53 15.12
C THR A 7 -11.46 22.87 13.98
N ILE A 8 -12.07 21.91 13.29
CA ILE A 8 -11.46 21.26 12.11
C ILE A 8 -11.24 22.30 11.01
N LYS A 9 -12.26 23.13 10.73
CA LYS A 9 -12.18 24.21 9.75
C LYS A 9 -11.08 25.22 10.10
N SER A 10 -10.98 25.63 11.36
CA SER A 10 -9.93 26.55 11.83
C SER A 10 -8.53 25.93 11.69
N LEU A 11 -8.34 24.66 12.05
CA LEU A 11 -7.08 23.96 11.86
C LEU A 11 -6.71 23.86 10.38
N VAL A 12 -7.66 23.54 9.50
CA VAL A 12 -7.43 23.43 8.06
C VAL A 12 -7.12 24.81 7.45
N ILE A 13 -7.80 25.88 7.85
CA ILE A 13 -7.52 27.23 7.33
C ILE A 13 -6.15 27.72 7.80
N PHE A 14 -5.79 27.45 9.06
CA PHE A 14 -4.53 27.92 9.63
C PHE A 14 -3.32 27.11 9.13
N PHE A 15 -3.40 25.78 9.19
CA PHE A 15 -2.29 24.90 8.81
C PHE A 15 -2.30 24.50 7.34
N GLY A 16 -3.43 24.59 6.64
CA GLY A 16 -3.58 24.22 5.24
C GLY A 16 -2.57 24.92 4.32
N PRO A 17 -2.42 26.25 4.36
CA PRO A 17 -1.45 26.96 3.53
C PRO A 17 0.01 26.53 3.75
N ILE A 18 0.35 26.01 4.93
CA ILE A 18 1.73 25.57 5.27
C ILE A 18 1.93 24.09 4.94
N LEU A 19 0.95 23.24 5.26
CA LEU A 19 1.05 21.79 5.10
C LEU A 19 0.78 21.35 3.66
N LEU A 20 -0.16 22.00 2.95
CA LEU A 20 -0.57 21.59 1.61
C LEU A 20 0.58 21.70 0.59
N PRO A 21 1.35 22.79 0.51
CA PRO A 21 2.47 22.87 -0.43
C PRO A 21 3.56 21.84 -0.12
N LYS A 22 3.83 21.57 1.17
CA LYS A 22 4.79 20.55 1.61
C LYS A 22 4.33 19.14 1.24
N ALA A 23 3.06 18.83 1.44
CA ALA A 23 2.47 17.54 1.05
C ALA A 23 2.52 17.33 -0.48
N ILE A 24 2.18 18.36 -1.26
CA ILE A 24 2.27 18.33 -2.72
C ILE A 24 3.73 18.14 -3.17
N SER A 25 4.67 18.89 -2.58
CA SER A 25 6.10 18.77 -2.89
C SER A 25 6.63 17.38 -2.57
N TYR A 26 6.29 16.84 -1.40
CA TYR A 26 6.65 15.48 -1.01
C TYR A 26 6.09 14.43 -1.97
N TYR A 27 4.81 14.55 -2.34
CA TYR A 27 4.19 13.64 -3.30
C TYR A 27 4.85 13.71 -4.68
N ARG A 28 5.15 14.92 -5.19
CA ARG A 28 5.86 15.11 -6.46
C ARG A 28 7.26 14.51 -6.42
N SER A 29 7.99 14.72 -5.32
CA SER A 29 9.31 14.12 -5.10
C SER A 29 9.23 12.58 -5.11
N ALA A 30 8.31 12.00 -4.33
CA ALA A 30 8.11 10.55 -4.26
C ALA A 30 7.67 9.92 -5.59
N ARG A 31 6.90 10.64 -6.41
CA ARG A 31 6.48 10.22 -7.76
C ARG A 31 7.62 10.30 -8.78
N ASN A 32 8.52 11.28 -8.65
CA ASN A 32 9.63 11.48 -9.58
C ASN A 32 10.87 10.64 -9.23
N ALA A 33 11.01 10.23 -7.96
CA ALA A 33 12.14 9.43 -7.48
C ALA A 33 12.41 8.14 -8.29
N PRO A 34 11.41 7.34 -8.72
CA PRO A 34 11.67 6.15 -9.53
C PRO A 34 12.28 6.49 -10.89
N ARG A 35 11.83 7.58 -11.53
CA ARG A 35 12.36 8.04 -12.83
C ARG A 35 13.80 8.55 -12.68
N ALA A 36 14.08 9.31 -11.62
CA ALA A 36 15.43 9.76 -11.31
C ALA A 36 16.37 8.57 -11.03
N ALA A 37 15.85 7.48 -10.45
CA ALA A 37 16.60 6.25 -10.22
C ALA A 37 16.69 5.32 -11.45
N GLY A 38 16.21 5.73 -12.63
CA GLY A 38 16.23 4.92 -13.85
C GLY A 38 15.31 3.69 -13.81
N LEU A 39 14.32 3.66 -12.92
CA LEU A 39 13.40 2.53 -12.77
C LEU A 39 12.23 2.67 -13.75
N SER A 40 12.00 1.63 -14.55
CA SER A 40 10.82 1.53 -15.41
C SER A 40 9.60 1.08 -14.61
N ILE A 41 8.43 1.53 -15.06
CA ILE A 41 7.14 1.02 -14.56
C ILE A 41 7.07 -0.47 -14.88
N GLN A 42 6.68 -1.27 -13.88
CA GLN A 42 6.55 -2.72 -14.01
C GLN A 42 5.12 -3.17 -13.67
N PRO A 43 4.66 -4.31 -14.21
CA PRO A 43 3.42 -4.93 -13.75
C PRO A 43 3.52 -5.31 -12.27
N VAL A 44 2.37 -5.48 -11.61
CA VAL A 44 2.33 -5.83 -10.19
C VAL A 44 2.98 -7.20 -9.97
N PRO A 45 4.05 -7.31 -9.15
CA PRO A 45 4.64 -8.60 -8.80
C PRO A 45 3.62 -9.50 -8.11
N THR A 46 3.68 -10.81 -8.34
CA THR A 46 2.71 -11.79 -7.79
C THR A 46 2.64 -11.78 -6.26
N GLN A 47 3.76 -11.56 -5.58
CA GLN A 47 3.83 -11.39 -4.13
C GLN A 47 3.07 -10.13 -3.66
N ALA A 48 3.32 -8.98 -4.30
CA ALA A 48 2.61 -7.75 -4.00
C ALA A 48 1.09 -7.88 -4.28
N LEU A 49 0.71 -8.60 -5.34
CA LEU A 49 -0.69 -8.87 -5.66
C LEU A 49 -1.40 -9.66 -4.54
N ARG A 50 -0.75 -10.69 -3.99
CA ARG A 50 -1.27 -11.47 -2.85
C ARG A 50 -1.47 -10.59 -1.62
N ALA A 51 -0.49 -9.75 -1.29
CA ALA A 51 -0.59 -8.80 -0.18
C ALA A 51 -1.74 -7.81 -0.36
N ILE A 52 -1.88 -7.24 -1.57
CA ILE A 52 -2.97 -6.33 -1.93
C ILE A 52 -4.33 -7.03 -1.79
N ALA A 53 -4.45 -8.27 -2.28
CA ALA A 53 -5.68 -9.05 -2.18
C ALA A 53 -6.08 -9.30 -0.71
N VAL A 54 -5.13 -9.66 0.15
CA VAL A 54 -5.37 -9.84 1.59
C VAL A 54 -5.86 -8.53 2.22
N LEU A 55 -5.18 -7.41 1.98
CA LEU A 55 -5.60 -6.12 2.54
C LEU A 55 -6.97 -5.66 2.03
N LEU A 56 -7.27 -5.84 0.74
CA LEU A 56 -8.57 -5.50 0.17
C LEU A 56 -9.69 -6.40 0.71
N SER A 57 -9.41 -7.69 0.94
CA SER A 57 -10.38 -8.59 1.58
C SER A 57 -10.66 -8.16 3.03
N ALA A 58 -9.63 -7.79 3.79
CA ALA A 58 -9.79 -7.29 5.16
C ALA A 58 -10.52 -5.94 5.20
N ALA A 59 -10.26 -5.07 4.22
CA ALA A 59 -11.01 -3.84 4.03
C ALA A 59 -12.49 -4.14 3.77
N LEU A 60 -12.79 -5.06 2.85
CA LEU A 60 -14.16 -5.46 2.54
C LEU A 60 -14.87 -6.02 3.77
N VAL A 61 -14.24 -6.93 4.52
CA VAL A 61 -14.79 -7.46 5.77
C VAL A 61 -15.08 -6.34 6.76
N SER A 62 -14.16 -5.38 6.90
CA SER A 62 -14.37 -4.23 7.78
C SER A 62 -15.56 -3.37 7.32
N LEU A 63 -15.68 -3.08 6.02
CA LEU A 63 -16.81 -2.33 5.47
C LEU A 63 -18.14 -3.06 5.66
N VAL A 64 -18.16 -4.39 5.51
CA VAL A 64 -19.33 -5.22 5.78
C VAL A 64 -19.70 -5.14 7.26
N LEU A 65 -18.73 -5.27 8.17
CA LEU A 65 -18.95 -5.14 9.63
C LEU A 65 -19.36 -3.73 10.07
N ALA A 66 -19.10 -2.70 9.26
CA ALA A 66 -19.57 -1.34 9.52
C ALA A 66 -21.06 -1.14 9.16
N ALA A 67 -21.64 -2.05 8.38
CA ALA A 67 -23.02 -1.94 7.92
C ALA A 67 -24.01 -2.21 9.07
N PRO A 68 -25.17 -1.50 9.10
CA PRO A 68 -26.16 -1.64 10.18
C PRO A 68 -26.70 -3.06 10.36
N ALA A 69 -26.72 -3.88 9.30
CA ALA A 69 -27.19 -5.26 9.35
C ALA A 69 -26.34 -6.17 10.26
N PHE A 70 -25.08 -5.79 10.52
CA PHE A 70 -24.15 -6.51 11.40
C PHE A 70 -23.95 -5.78 12.74
N ALA A 71 -24.72 -4.74 13.01
CA ALA A 71 -24.73 -4.07 14.31
C ALA A 71 -25.80 -4.73 15.20
N PRO A 72 -25.54 -4.87 16.51
CA PRO A 72 -26.56 -5.38 17.42
C PRO A 72 -27.73 -4.40 17.49
N GLU A 73 -28.91 -4.92 17.78
CA GLU A 73 -30.14 -4.14 17.80
C GLU A 73 -30.12 -3.07 18.91
N ASN A 74 -30.49 -1.84 18.57
CA ASN A 74 -30.76 -0.81 19.56
C ASN A 74 -32.24 -0.89 19.98
N VAL A 75 -32.50 -1.31 21.22
CA VAL A 75 -33.86 -1.54 21.74
C VAL A 75 -34.70 -0.27 21.75
N PHE A 76 -34.10 0.89 22.09
CA PHE A 76 -34.80 2.18 22.04
C PHE A 76 -35.12 2.60 20.61
N ALA A 77 -34.18 2.38 19.68
CA ALA A 77 -34.40 2.68 18.27
C ALA A 77 -35.46 1.77 17.64
N ARG A 78 -35.43 0.47 17.98
CA ARG A 78 -36.39 -0.50 17.42
C ARG A 78 -37.81 -0.25 17.90
N THR A 79 -37.98 -0.02 19.19
CA THR A 79 -39.30 0.21 19.81
C THR A 79 -39.80 1.65 19.66
N GLN A 80 -39.00 2.52 19.01
CA GLN A 80 -39.26 3.96 18.89
C GLN A 80 -39.59 4.62 20.23
N SER A 81 -38.82 4.27 21.27
CA SER A 81 -39.09 4.66 22.65
C SER A 81 -38.08 5.70 23.14
N ARG A 82 -38.57 6.66 23.94
CA ARG A 82 -37.73 7.61 24.67
C ARG A 82 -36.95 6.92 25.78
N LEU A 83 -35.83 7.52 26.19
CA LEU A 83 -34.95 6.96 27.21
C LEU A 83 -35.62 6.82 28.60
N GLN A 84 -36.62 7.66 28.91
CA GLN A 84 -37.33 7.67 30.21
C GLN A 84 -38.54 6.72 30.28
N ILE A 85 -38.79 5.89 29.26
CA ILE A 85 -39.91 4.93 29.25
C ILE A 85 -39.81 3.91 30.41
N PRO A 86 -40.89 3.47 31.06
CA PRO A 86 -40.80 2.39 32.06
C PRO A 86 -40.21 1.11 31.45
N THR A 87 -39.38 0.38 32.20
CA THR A 87 -38.66 -0.80 31.70
C THR A 87 -39.63 -1.89 31.21
N ASP A 88 -40.69 -2.17 31.97
CA ASP A 88 -41.68 -3.17 31.57
C ASP A 88 -42.40 -2.80 30.26
N VAL A 89 -42.71 -1.52 30.08
CA VAL A 89 -43.35 -1.04 28.85
C VAL A 89 -42.41 -1.19 27.66
N LEU A 90 -41.11 -0.93 27.84
CA LEU A 90 -40.10 -1.10 26.79
C LEU A 90 -40.00 -2.56 26.34
N PHE A 91 -39.88 -3.49 27.28
CA PHE A 91 -39.74 -4.91 26.97
C PHE A 91 -41.04 -5.57 26.52
N ASN A 92 -42.21 -5.09 26.98
CA ASN A 92 -43.50 -5.51 26.42
C ASN A 92 -43.65 -5.07 24.95
N ARG A 93 -43.18 -3.86 24.60
CA ARG A 93 -43.13 -3.42 23.20
C ARG A 93 -42.14 -4.26 22.39
N LEU A 94 -40.97 -4.56 22.94
CA LEU A 94 -40.00 -5.43 22.27
C LEU A 94 -40.57 -6.83 22.02
N ALA A 95 -41.22 -7.41 23.04
CA ALA A 95 -41.91 -8.70 22.96
C ALA A 95 -43.04 -8.73 21.91
N SER A 96 -43.69 -7.59 21.66
CA SER A 96 -44.70 -7.47 20.59
C SER A 96 -44.11 -7.49 19.18
N LEU A 97 -42.81 -7.17 19.03
CA LEU A 97 -42.11 -7.16 17.74
C LEU A 97 -41.43 -8.50 17.45
N ARG A 98 -40.89 -9.16 18.48
CA ARG A 98 -40.21 -10.46 18.38
C ARG A 98 -40.17 -11.15 19.76
N PRO A 99 -40.01 -12.48 19.84
CA PRO A 99 -39.76 -13.16 21.12
C PRO A 99 -38.49 -12.61 21.78
N LEU A 100 -38.52 -12.51 23.11
CA LEU A 100 -37.38 -12.04 23.91
C LEU A 100 -36.30 -13.12 23.98
N SER A 101 -35.05 -12.73 23.79
CA SER A 101 -33.88 -13.59 23.96
C SER A 101 -33.43 -13.61 25.43
N ALA A 102 -32.54 -14.55 25.78
CA ALA A 102 -31.91 -14.58 27.10
C ALA A 102 -31.11 -13.29 27.39
N ASP A 103 -30.50 -12.69 26.35
CA ASP A 103 -29.82 -11.40 26.48
C ASP A 103 -30.81 -10.24 26.73
N ASP A 104 -32.01 -10.29 26.14
CA ASP A 104 -33.04 -9.28 26.42
C ASP A 104 -33.55 -9.38 27.86
N GLU A 105 -33.72 -10.59 28.39
CA GLU A 105 -34.14 -10.81 29.77
C GLU A 105 -33.07 -10.35 30.77
N SER A 106 -31.79 -10.62 30.49
CA SER A 106 -30.70 -10.12 31.32
C SER A 106 -30.59 -8.59 31.24
N LEU A 107 -30.76 -8.01 30.06
CA LEU A 107 -30.79 -6.55 29.85
C LEU A 107 -31.97 -5.89 30.60
N ARG A 108 -33.13 -6.54 30.63
CA ARG A 108 -34.30 -6.08 31.40
C ARG A 108 -33.97 -5.94 32.88
N GLY A 109 -33.27 -6.92 33.47
CA GLY A 109 -32.81 -6.88 34.86
C GLY A 109 -31.78 -5.77 35.13
N ARG A 110 -31.06 -5.31 34.10
CA ARG A 110 -30.02 -4.27 34.21
C ARG A 110 -30.57 -2.85 34.06
N PHE A 111 -31.72 -2.66 33.43
CA PHE A 111 -32.38 -1.36 33.26
C PHE A 111 -33.12 -0.89 34.53
N VAL A 112 -32.38 -0.71 35.62
CA VAL A 112 -32.93 -0.32 36.93
C VAL A 112 -33.13 1.20 37.05
N ASN A 113 -32.22 1.99 36.48
CA ASN A 113 -32.21 3.45 36.61
C ASN A 113 -31.85 4.13 35.26
N LEU A 114 -31.98 5.45 35.19
CA LEU A 114 -31.59 6.21 34.00
C LEU A 114 -30.11 5.99 33.64
N GLU A 115 -29.25 5.88 34.66
CA GLU A 115 -27.81 5.70 34.51
C GLU A 115 -27.46 4.45 33.70
N SER A 116 -28.05 3.30 34.03
CA SER A 116 -27.88 2.03 33.30
C SER A 116 -28.25 2.17 31.81
N ARG A 117 -29.25 2.99 31.48
CA ARG A 117 -29.69 3.23 30.11
C ARG A 117 -28.78 4.20 29.36
N LEU A 118 -28.10 5.11 30.06
CA LEU A 118 -27.07 5.95 29.44
C LEU A 118 -25.82 5.13 29.15
N LEU A 119 -25.42 4.25 30.08
CA LEU A 119 -24.31 3.32 29.89
C LEU A 119 -24.58 2.32 28.75
N TYR A 120 -25.84 1.90 28.56
CA TYR A 120 -26.26 1.14 27.38
C TYR A 120 -25.92 1.86 26.06
N LEU A 121 -26.16 3.17 25.98
CA LEU A 121 -25.87 3.94 24.76
C LEU A 121 -24.36 4.09 24.51
N GLN A 122 -23.54 4.04 25.56
CA GLN A 122 -22.08 4.13 25.46
C GLN A 122 -21.41 2.79 25.15
N PHE A 123 -21.77 1.72 25.86
CA PHE A 123 -21.08 0.43 25.81
C PHE A 123 -21.81 -0.67 25.02
N GLY A 124 -23.10 -0.47 24.73
CA GLY A 124 -23.91 -1.39 23.94
C GLY A 124 -24.62 -2.49 24.75
N PRO A 125 -25.41 -3.33 24.07
CA PRO A 125 -26.22 -4.38 24.70
C PRO A 125 -25.38 -5.45 25.38
N ASP A 126 -24.38 -6.02 24.69
CA ASP A 126 -23.63 -7.18 25.16
C ASP A 126 -22.89 -6.91 26.48
N VAL A 127 -22.23 -5.75 26.57
CA VAL A 127 -21.51 -5.32 27.79
C VAL A 127 -22.46 -5.19 28.97
N LEU A 128 -23.64 -4.63 28.75
CA LEU A 128 -24.59 -4.38 29.82
C LEU A 128 -25.33 -5.65 30.25
N ALA A 129 -25.65 -6.53 29.30
CA ALA A 129 -26.33 -7.80 29.53
C ALA A 129 -25.41 -8.83 30.23
N GLN A 130 -24.16 -8.97 29.76
CA GLN A 130 -23.31 -10.10 30.10
C GLN A 130 -22.24 -9.81 31.16
N CYS A 131 -21.99 -8.54 31.52
CA CYS A 131 -20.97 -8.26 32.53
C CYS A 131 -21.40 -8.72 33.94
N PRO A 132 -20.68 -9.66 34.58
CA PRO A 132 -21.10 -10.22 35.86
C PRO A 132 -20.85 -9.30 37.05
N PHE A 133 -19.80 -8.46 37.00
CA PHE A 133 -19.36 -7.60 38.10
C PHE A 133 -19.71 -6.11 37.92
N CYS A 134 -20.31 -5.73 36.79
CA CYS A 134 -20.57 -4.33 36.51
C CYS A 134 -21.83 -3.81 37.22
N THR A 135 -21.75 -2.58 37.71
CA THR A 135 -22.85 -1.89 38.41
C THR A 135 -22.98 -0.46 37.90
N SER A 136 -24.20 0.10 37.89
CA SER A 136 -24.41 1.49 37.43
C SER A 136 -23.76 2.54 38.35
N GLU A 137 -23.43 2.15 39.59
CA GLU A 137 -22.76 3.04 40.56
C GLU A 137 -21.27 3.22 40.27
N ASP A 138 -20.64 2.22 39.63
CA ASP A 138 -19.27 2.32 39.11
C ASP A 138 -19.23 2.16 37.58
N PRO A 139 -19.44 3.25 36.82
CA PRO A 139 -19.36 3.24 35.36
C PRO A 139 -18.05 2.70 34.77
N ARG A 140 -16.94 2.75 35.53
CA ARG A 140 -15.63 2.26 35.05
C ARG A 140 -15.60 0.75 34.93
N SER A 141 -16.37 0.04 35.73
CA SER A 141 -16.50 -1.43 35.64
C SER A 141 -16.92 -1.88 34.23
N TYR A 142 -17.89 -1.18 33.61
CA TYR A 142 -18.33 -1.44 32.23
C TYR A 142 -17.24 -1.12 31.21
N PHE A 143 -16.48 -0.04 31.41
CA PHE A 143 -15.38 0.30 30.52
C PHE A 143 -14.31 -0.79 30.51
N TYR A 144 -13.89 -1.28 31.68
CA TYR A 144 -12.90 -2.35 31.78
C TYR A 144 -13.39 -3.66 31.13
N TYR A 145 -14.67 -3.99 31.31
CA TYR A 145 -15.27 -5.14 30.63
C TYR A 145 -15.37 -4.95 29.11
N ALA A 146 -15.61 -3.73 28.63
CA ALA A 146 -15.71 -3.42 27.20
C ALA A 146 -14.34 -3.38 26.48
N LEU A 147 -13.23 -3.19 27.21
CA LEU A 147 -11.88 -3.03 26.62
C LEU A 147 -11.51 -4.11 25.59
N PRO A 148 -11.71 -5.42 25.85
CA PRO A 148 -11.42 -6.44 24.84
C PRO A 148 -12.22 -6.24 23.55
N ALA A 149 -13.52 -5.93 23.63
CA ALA A 149 -14.36 -5.68 22.46
C ALA A 149 -13.94 -4.41 21.68
N LEU A 150 -13.35 -3.42 22.36
CA LEU A 150 -12.76 -2.24 21.73
C LEU A 150 -11.45 -2.58 21.00
N VAL A 151 -10.56 -3.33 21.65
CA VAL A 151 -9.17 -3.53 21.19
C VAL A 151 -9.04 -4.68 20.18
N VAL A 152 -9.84 -5.74 20.29
CA VAL A 152 -9.74 -6.94 19.44
C VAL A 152 -9.83 -6.62 17.94
N PRO A 153 -10.76 -5.78 17.43
CA PRO A 153 -10.78 -5.42 16.01
C PRO A 153 -9.46 -4.82 15.50
N HIS A 154 -8.79 -4.01 16.33
CA HIS A 154 -7.51 -3.41 16.00
C HIS A 154 -6.37 -4.43 16.07
N LEU A 155 -6.38 -5.36 17.04
CA LEU A 155 -5.39 -6.44 17.11
C LEU A 155 -5.48 -7.38 15.91
N VAL A 156 -6.70 -7.76 15.52
CA VAL A 156 -6.93 -8.56 14.32
C VAL A 156 -6.41 -7.82 13.09
N ASN A 157 -6.72 -6.53 12.95
CA ASN A 157 -6.21 -5.73 11.85
C ASN A 157 -4.68 -5.60 11.86
N LEU A 158 -4.07 -5.44 13.04
CA LEU A 158 -2.63 -5.35 13.21
C LEU A 158 -1.95 -6.64 12.74
N VAL A 159 -2.50 -7.80 13.09
CA VAL A 159 -2.02 -9.10 12.62
C VAL A 159 -2.14 -9.20 11.09
N VAL A 160 -3.30 -8.87 10.53
CA VAL A 160 -3.54 -8.91 9.08
C VAL A 160 -2.56 -8.02 8.32
N VAL A 161 -2.42 -6.75 8.73
CA VAL A 161 -1.51 -5.79 8.11
C VAL A 161 -0.05 -6.23 8.27
N SER A 162 0.34 -6.73 9.45
CA SER A 162 1.71 -7.20 9.69
C SER A 162 2.07 -8.42 8.86
N LEU A 163 1.12 -9.34 8.66
CA LEU A 163 1.30 -10.51 7.78
C LEU A 163 1.33 -10.08 6.31
N ALA A 164 0.39 -9.24 5.87
CA ALA A 164 0.32 -8.78 4.49
C ALA A 164 1.57 -7.99 4.07
N THR A 165 2.18 -7.23 5.00
CA THR A 165 3.41 -6.46 4.77
C THR A 165 4.69 -7.22 5.13
N SER A 166 4.59 -8.50 5.51
CA SER A 166 5.76 -9.34 5.76
C SER A 166 6.46 -9.77 4.48
N ASP A 167 7.73 -10.14 4.60
CA ASP A 167 8.54 -10.65 3.48
C ASP A 167 7.97 -11.95 2.89
N LEU A 168 7.27 -12.75 3.71
CA LEU A 168 6.61 -14.00 3.30
C LEU A 168 5.52 -13.77 2.25
N ILE A 169 4.72 -12.69 2.39
CA ILE A 169 3.59 -12.42 1.51
C ILE A 169 3.95 -11.39 0.44
N SER A 170 4.53 -10.25 0.85
CA SER A 170 4.79 -9.09 -0.02
C SER A 170 6.20 -9.04 -0.61
N GLY A 171 7.10 -9.94 -0.19
CA GLY A 171 8.52 -9.86 -0.52
C GLY A 171 9.15 -8.57 -0.03
N SER A 172 10.15 -8.08 -0.76
CA SER A 172 10.88 -6.84 -0.42
C SER A 172 10.05 -5.56 -0.50
N HIS A 173 8.81 -5.62 -1.00
CA HIS A 173 7.99 -4.44 -1.28
C HIS A 173 7.22 -3.92 -0.07
N GLY A 174 6.88 -4.80 0.89
CA GLY A 174 6.02 -4.44 2.02
C GLY A 174 6.72 -4.02 3.29
N GLY A 175 7.97 -4.44 3.51
CA GLY A 175 8.70 -4.17 4.75
C GLY A 175 8.72 -2.69 5.16
N LYS A 176 8.83 -1.75 4.19
CA LYS A 176 8.82 -0.30 4.44
C LYS A 176 7.49 0.25 4.98
N TRP A 177 6.37 -0.40 4.68
CA TRP A 177 5.04 0.04 5.11
C TRP A 177 4.59 -0.64 6.40
N ARG A 178 5.28 -1.71 6.83
CA ARG A 178 4.91 -2.49 8.00
C ARG A 178 4.88 -1.65 9.29
N ALA A 179 5.96 -0.93 9.58
CA ALA A 179 6.06 -0.13 10.80
C ALA A 179 5.03 1.00 10.83
N THR A 180 4.85 1.72 9.73
CA THR A 180 3.88 2.82 9.63
C THR A 180 2.45 2.31 9.77
N ALA A 181 2.11 1.20 9.11
CA ALA A 181 0.77 0.63 9.21
C ALA A 181 0.47 0.02 10.59
N ALA A 182 1.48 -0.57 11.25
CA ALA A 182 1.37 -1.04 12.63
C ALA A 182 1.16 0.12 13.62
N ILE A 183 1.94 1.20 13.50
CA ILE A 183 1.80 2.41 14.32
C ILE A 183 0.41 3.01 14.13
N LEU A 184 -0.04 3.18 12.89
CA LEU A 184 -1.38 3.75 12.61
C LEU A 184 -2.50 2.89 13.19
N THR A 185 -2.38 1.56 13.12
CA THR A 185 -3.35 0.64 13.76
C THR A 185 -3.33 0.79 15.28
N GLY A 186 -2.15 0.85 15.90
CA GLY A 186 -2.00 1.04 17.35
C GLY A 186 -2.52 2.38 17.84
N VAL A 187 -2.26 3.47 17.10
CA VAL A 187 -2.80 4.80 17.38
C VAL A 187 -4.32 4.80 17.24
N GLY A 188 -4.87 4.11 16.23
CA GLY A 188 -6.31 3.92 16.06
C GLY A 188 -6.94 3.22 17.27
N ALA A 189 -6.31 2.16 17.78
CA ALA A 189 -6.76 1.46 18.98
C ALA A 189 -6.75 2.36 20.22
N ALA A 190 -5.65 3.09 20.44
CA ALA A 190 -5.52 4.02 21.55
C ALA A 190 -6.57 5.14 21.48
N LEU A 191 -6.84 5.68 20.28
CA LEU A 191 -7.88 6.68 20.07
C LEU A 191 -9.28 6.15 20.38
N ASP A 192 -9.61 4.95 19.94
CA ASP A 192 -10.92 4.33 20.17
C ASP A 192 -11.18 4.09 21.67
N VAL A 193 -10.18 3.58 22.39
CA VAL A 193 -10.20 3.42 23.85
C VAL A 193 -10.33 4.77 24.54
N TYR A 194 -9.54 5.77 24.13
CA TYR A 194 -9.58 7.11 24.70
C TYR A 194 -10.94 7.80 24.49
N LEU A 195 -11.47 7.75 23.27
CA LEU A 195 -12.76 8.36 22.92
C LEU A 195 -13.90 7.68 23.67
N THR A 196 -13.87 6.36 23.82
CA THR A 196 -14.89 5.62 24.58
C THR A 196 -14.83 5.97 26.07
N ASN A 197 -13.64 6.06 26.66
CA ASN A 197 -13.45 6.42 28.07
C ASN A 197 -13.82 7.88 28.39
N SER A 198 -13.50 8.80 27.47
CA SER A 198 -13.73 10.25 27.63
C SER A 198 -15.10 10.72 27.13
N TYR A 199 -15.96 9.80 26.67
CA TYR A 199 -17.29 10.12 26.19
C TYR A 199 -18.19 10.58 27.34
N ASN A 200 -18.82 11.75 27.17
CA ASN A 200 -19.79 12.31 28.12
C ASN A 200 -21.17 11.70 27.85
N TYR A 201 -21.41 10.50 28.37
CA TYR A 201 -22.69 9.80 28.22
C TYR A 201 -23.83 10.50 28.96
N GLN A 202 -23.53 11.29 30.00
CA GLN A 202 -24.55 12.04 30.75
C GLN A 202 -25.23 13.13 29.91
N ALA A 203 -24.64 13.54 28.78
CA ALA A 203 -25.29 14.48 27.86
C ALA A 203 -26.67 13.98 27.37
N ASN A 204 -26.82 12.66 27.20
CA ASN A 204 -28.08 12.04 26.78
C ASN A 204 -29.18 12.08 27.87
N SER A 205 -28.86 12.40 29.13
CA SER A 205 -29.86 12.50 30.21
C SER A 205 -30.93 13.58 29.95
N ARG A 206 -30.56 14.62 29.19
CA ARG A 206 -31.42 15.76 28.86
C ARG A 206 -32.25 15.54 27.59
N ALA A 207 -31.98 14.47 26.84
CA ALA A 207 -32.70 14.16 25.61
C ALA A 207 -34.14 13.73 25.94
N THR A 208 -35.12 14.46 25.40
CA THR A 208 -36.55 14.16 25.60
C THR A 208 -37.15 13.42 24.42
N ARG A 209 -36.55 13.55 23.23
CA ARG A 209 -36.94 12.84 22.01
C ARG A 209 -35.87 11.83 21.64
N GLN A 210 -36.29 10.79 20.94
CA GLN A 210 -35.39 9.75 20.45
C GLN A 210 -34.38 10.29 19.41
N VAL A 211 -34.80 11.25 18.58
CA VAL A 211 -33.93 11.87 17.56
C VAL A 211 -32.77 12.66 18.19
N ASP A 212 -32.94 13.13 19.42
CA ASP A 212 -31.93 13.88 20.15
C ASP A 212 -30.93 12.97 20.90
N LEU A 213 -31.16 11.65 20.89
CA LEU A 213 -30.24 10.69 21.50
C LEU A 213 -29.02 10.49 20.60
N ASP A 214 -27.84 10.48 21.21
CA ASP A 214 -26.60 10.08 20.55
C ASP A 214 -26.29 8.60 20.89
N PRO A 215 -26.55 7.65 19.96
CA PRO A 215 -26.24 6.24 20.13
C PRO A 215 -24.74 5.97 19.90
N PHE A 216 -23.89 6.46 20.82
CA PHE A 216 -22.43 6.45 20.71
C PHE A 216 -21.84 5.08 20.38
N PHE A 217 -22.30 4.01 21.02
CA PHE A 217 -21.81 2.66 20.77
C PHE A 217 -21.89 2.28 19.27
N TRP A 218 -23.03 2.54 18.64
CA TRP A 218 -23.27 2.21 17.24
C TRP A 218 -22.47 3.11 16.30
N SER A 219 -22.44 4.42 16.56
CA SER A 219 -21.67 5.36 15.73
C SER A 219 -20.17 5.11 15.83
N SER A 220 -19.65 4.89 17.04
CA SER A 220 -18.25 4.52 17.30
C SER A 220 -17.89 3.20 16.61
N ARG A 221 -18.75 2.18 16.72
CA ARG A 221 -18.57 0.89 16.02
C ARG A 221 -18.44 1.07 14.51
N THR A 222 -19.33 1.83 13.88
CA THR A 222 -19.27 2.09 12.44
C THR A 222 -17.98 2.84 12.08
N ILE A 223 -17.60 3.89 12.81
CA ILE A 223 -16.38 4.66 12.57
C ILE A 223 -15.12 3.79 12.73
N ARG A 224 -15.09 2.92 13.73
CA ARG A 224 -13.99 1.97 13.96
C ARG A 224 -13.76 1.09 12.74
N HIS A 225 -14.80 0.41 12.27
CA HIS A 225 -14.67 -0.48 11.12
C HIS A 225 -14.43 0.25 9.80
N LEU A 226 -15.02 1.43 9.60
CA LEU A 226 -14.70 2.29 8.45
C LEU A 226 -13.25 2.73 8.47
N SER A 227 -12.72 3.17 9.62
CA SER A 227 -11.33 3.64 9.72
C SER A 227 -10.33 2.51 9.48
N LEU A 228 -10.58 1.30 9.99
CA LEU A 228 -9.79 0.10 9.68
C LEU A 228 -9.86 -0.28 8.20
N GLY A 229 -11.06 -0.22 7.60
CA GLY A 229 -11.25 -0.48 6.18
C GLY A 229 -10.47 0.50 5.30
N VAL A 230 -10.56 1.80 5.60
CA VAL A 230 -9.82 2.86 4.90
C VAL A 230 -8.31 2.68 5.06
N LEU A 231 -7.84 2.37 6.28
CA LEU A 231 -6.42 2.11 6.52
C LEU A 231 -5.90 0.98 5.63
N ASN A 232 -6.61 -0.15 5.55
CA ASN A 232 -6.23 -1.27 4.69
C ASN A 232 -6.20 -0.90 3.21
N ILE A 233 -7.19 -0.14 2.73
CA ILE A 233 -7.22 0.36 1.33
C ILE A 233 -6.01 1.25 1.05
N VAL A 234 -5.69 2.16 1.97
CA VAL A 234 -4.53 3.06 1.84
C VAL A 234 -3.23 2.27 1.80
N VAL A 235 -3.03 1.30 2.70
CA VAL A 235 -1.83 0.45 2.70
C VAL A 235 -1.73 -0.38 1.43
N ALA A 236 -2.84 -0.96 0.95
CA ALA A 236 -2.89 -1.70 -0.32
C ALA A 236 -2.52 -0.81 -1.51
N TYR A 237 -3.02 0.43 -1.54
CA TYR A 237 -2.70 1.39 -2.58
C TYR A 237 -1.22 1.81 -2.55
N LEU A 238 -0.65 2.01 -1.36
CA LEU A 238 0.77 2.33 -1.19
C LEU A 238 1.67 1.16 -1.64
N LEU A 239 1.27 -0.09 -1.37
CA LEU A 239 1.94 -1.28 -1.90
C LEU A 239 1.86 -1.37 -3.42
N TYR A 240 0.72 -1.05 -4.01
CA TYR A 240 0.56 -1.00 -5.46
C TYR A 240 1.50 0.04 -6.09
N LEU A 241 1.53 1.26 -5.55
CA LEU A 241 2.40 2.32 -6.04
C LEU A 241 3.88 1.96 -5.92
N SER A 242 4.27 1.39 -4.78
CA SER A 242 5.66 1.05 -4.49
C SER A 242 6.16 -0.16 -5.27
N SER A 243 5.31 -1.15 -5.52
CA SER A 243 5.66 -2.36 -6.26
C SER A 243 5.66 -2.18 -7.77
N THR A 244 4.91 -1.21 -8.31
CA THR A 244 4.88 -0.91 -9.76
C THR A 244 5.88 0.16 -10.19
N ASN A 245 6.74 0.62 -9.28
CA ASN A 245 7.67 1.74 -9.48
C ASN A 245 6.99 3.06 -9.89
N ARG A 246 5.72 3.26 -9.53
CA ARG A 246 4.97 4.49 -9.86
C ARG A 246 5.24 5.62 -8.87
N ALA A 247 5.42 5.28 -7.59
CA ALA A 247 5.85 6.20 -6.54
C ALA A 247 6.45 5.41 -5.38
N PHE A 248 7.30 6.03 -4.57
CA PHE A 248 7.92 5.37 -3.40
C PHE A 248 8.70 4.10 -3.76
N ALA A 249 9.29 4.02 -4.96
CA ALA A 249 10.11 2.88 -5.34
C ALA A 249 11.35 2.81 -4.46
N SER A 250 11.76 1.60 -4.08
CA SER A 250 12.99 1.37 -3.32
C SER A 250 14.08 0.99 -4.33
N PRO A 251 14.99 1.92 -4.70
CA PRO A 251 16.08 1.57 -5.60
C PRO A 251 16.95 0.47 -4.98
N PRO A 252 17.60 -0.38 -5.80
CA PRO A 252 18.60 -1.31 -5.30
C PRO A 252 19.70 -0.53 -4.58
N SER A 253 20.20 -1.10 -3.48
CA SER A 253 21.25 -0.48 -2.66
C SER A 253 22.50 -0.17 -3.50
N ALA A 254 23.28 0.82 -3.11
CA ALA A 254 24.53 1.17 -3.80
C ALA A 254 25.46 -0.05 -3.92
N ALA A 255 25.55 -0.87 -2.87
CA ALA A 255 26.29 -2.13 -2.88
C ALA A 255 25.76 -3.11 -3.94
N ALA A 256 24.43 -3.32 -4.01
CA ALA A 256 23.83 -4.20 -5.01
C ALA A 256 24.02 -3.68 -6.44
N ARG A 257 24.04 -2.36 -6.63
CA ARG A 257 24.34 -1.74 -7.93
C ARG A 257 25.79 -1.99 -8.34
N VAL A 258 26.74 -1.78 -7.42
CA VAL A 258 28.16 -2.06 -7.66
C VAL A 258 28.36 -3.54 -7.96
N GLU A 259 27.79 -4.43 -7.15
CA GLU A 259 27.87 -5.87 -7.38
C GLU A 259 27.30 -6.29 -8.74
N ALA A 260 26.19 -5.70 -9.17
CA ALA A 260 25.63 -5.97 -10.50
C ALA A 260 26.56 -5.52 -11.64
N VAL A 261 27.18 -4.34 -11.51
CA VAL A 261 28.16 -3.82 -12.48
C VAL A 261 29.42 -4.68 -12.49
N THR A 262 29.97 -5.03 -11.33
CA THR A 262 31.12 -5.93 -11.17
C THR A 262 30.81 -7.31 -11.78
N LYS A 263 29.61 -7.83 -11.49
CA LYS A 263 28.84 -8.85 -12.22
C LYS A 263 29.16 -8.90 -13.71
N GLN A 264 28.65 -7.88 -14.37
CA GLN A 264 28.67 -7.71 -15.82
C GLN A 264 30.09 -7.49 -16.35
N LEU A 265 30.91 -6.74 -15.62
CA LEU A 265 32.31 -6.49 -15.97
C LEU A 265 33.12 -7.78 -15.98
N HIS A 266 32.92 -8.67 -15.00
CA HIS A 266 33.58 -9.98 -14.98
C HIS A 266 33.16 -10.85 -16.17
N THR A 267 31.87 -10.88 -16.52
CA THR A 267 31.40 -11.61 -17.71
C THR A 267 32.02 -11.06 -18.99
N THR A 268 32.10 -9.73 -19.12
CA THR A 268 32.69 -9.07 -20.29
C THR A 268 34.19 -9.33 -20.39
N LYS A 269 34.91 -9.19 -19.27
CA LYS A 269 36.34 -9.52 -19.19
C LYS A 269 36.63 -10.97 -19.58
N SER A 270 35.81 -11.92 -19.10
CA SER A 270 35.95 -13.33 -19.46
C SER A 270 35.78 -13.56 -20.97
N ARG A 271 34.81 -12.92 -21.61
CA ARG A 271 34.61 -12.99 -23.06
C ARG A 271 35.77 -12.36 -23.84
N VAL A 272 36.25 -11.19 -23.44
CA VAL A 272 37.42 -10.54 -24.08
C VAL A 272 38.66 -11.43 -23.96
N ASN A 273 38.88 -12.03 -22.78
CA ASN A 273 39.98 -12.98 -22.59
C ASN A 273 39.82 -14.22 -23.49
N ALA A 274 38.62 -14.77 -23.64
CA ALA A 274 38.36 -15.90 -24.53
C ALA A 274 38.66 -15.55 -26.00
N VAL A 275 38.22 -14.38 -26.48
CA VAL A 275 38.55 -13.88 -27.82
C VAL A 275 40.06 -13.69 -27.98
N GLY A 276 40.73 -13.15 -26.94
CA GLY A 276 42.18 -13.00 -26.91
C GLY A 276 42.92 -14.34 -27.01
N ILE A 277 42.43 -15.38 -26.33
CA ILE A 277 42.96 -16.75 -26.43
C ILE A 277 42.75 -17.28 -27.83
N ILE A 278 41.53 -17.22 -28.38
CA ILE A 278 41.24 -17.69 -29.75
C ILE A 278 42.15 -17.02 -30.77
N LYS A 279 42.30 -15.69 -30.70
CA LYS A 279 43.17 -14.92 -31.59
C LYS A 279 44.63 -15.36 -31.45
N ASN A 280 45.13 -15.51 -30.22
CA ASN A 280 46.50 -15.96 -30.00
C ASN A 280 46.73 -17.38 -30.51
N THR A 281 45.81 -18.31 -30.24
CA THR A 281 45.87 -19.69 -30.73
C THR A 281 45.87 -19.72 -32.25
N ALA A 282 44.98 -18.98 -32.90
CA ALA A 282 44.87 -18.96 -34.35
C ALA A 282 46.07 -18.30 -35.04
N ILE A 283 46.76 -17.35 -34.40
CA ILE A 283 48.01 -16.77 -34.92
C ILE A 283 49.20 -17.70 -34.70
N ARG A 284 49.22 -18.46 -33.60
CA ARG A 284 50.34 -19.36 -33.29
C ARG A 284 50.29 -20.65 -34.09
N ASP A 285 49.11 -21.17 -34.37
CA ASP A 285 48.90 -22.36 -35.18
C ASP A 285 49.07 -22.07 -36.69
N GLU A 286 49.90 -22.86 -37.36
CA GLU A 286 50.23 -22.66 -38.79
C GLU A 286 49.02 -22.84 -39.70
N GLU A 287 48.21 -23.86 -39.45
CA GLU A 287 47.05 -24.18 -40.28
C GLU A 287 45.96 -23.12 -40.13
N LEU A 288 45.63 -22.76 -38.90
CA LEU A 288 44.62 -21.72 -38.63
C LEU A 288 45.06 -20.36 -39.17
N ARG A 289 46.34 -20.00 -39.03
CA ARG A 289 46.87 -18.75 -39.57
C ARG A 289 46.80 -18.73 -41.10
N ALA A 290 47.15 -19.83 -41.77
CA ALA A 290 47.03 -19.96 -43.21
C ALA A 290 45.58 -19.83 -43.68
N ARG A 291 44.62 -20.46 -42.97
CA ARG A 291 43.18 -20.32 -43.26
C ARG A 291 42.67 -18.89 -43.07
N ILE A 292 43.09 -18.22 -42.00
CA ILE A 292 42.76 -16.80 -41.76
C ILE A 292 43.32 -15.91 -42.87
N ALA A 293 44.60 -16.11 -43.24
CA ALA A 293 45.23 -15.35 -44.32
C ALA A 293 44.52 -15.60 -45.66
N ALA A 294 44.19 -16.85 -45.96
CA ALA A 294 43.45 -17.22 -47.17
C ALA A 294 42.05 -16.60 -47.20
N TYR A 295 41.33 -16.60 -46.07
CA TYR A 295 40.04 -15.93 -45.94
C TYR A 295 40.15 -14.44 -46.24
N TRP A 296 41.08 -13.72 -45.59
CA TRP A 296 41.23 -12.28 -45.82
C TRP A 296 41.75 -11.94 -47.21
N GLN A 297 42.61 -12.76 -47.80
CA GLN A 297 43.04 -12.62 -49.20
C GLN A 297 41.91 -12.91 -50.19
N HIS A 298 41.05 -13.89 -49.90
CA HIS A 298 39.86 -14.17 -50.70
C HIS A 298 38.87 -13.00 -50.62
N GLU A 299 38.55 -12.54 -49.42
CA GLU A 299 37.66 -11.41 -49.18
C GLU A 299 38.18 -10.13 -49.86
N GLY A 300 39.48 -9.84 -49.73
CA GLY A 300 40.09 -8.69 -50.38
C GLY A 300 40.09 -8.78 -51.91
N ARG A 301 40.26 -9.98 -52.48
CA ARG A 301 40.12 -10.21 -53.93
C ARG A 301 38.67 -10.03 -54.38
N LEU A 302 37.73 -10.64 -53.68
CA LEU A 302 36.30 -10.56 -53.99
C LEU A 302 35.82 -9.10 -53.93
N MET A 303 36.20 -8.36 -52.88
CA MET A 303 35.87 -6.94 -52.77
C MET A 303 36.53 -6.10 -53.87
N ARG A 304 37.76 -6.43 -54.28
CA ARG A 304 38.42 -5.73 -55.40
C ARG A 304 37.72 -6.01 -56.73
N GLU A 305 37.39 -7.26 -57.02
CA GLU A 305 36.67 -7.67 -58.23
C GLU A 305 35.28 -7.01 -58.30
N VAL A 306 34.56 -6.99 -57.18
CA VAL A 306 33.28 -6.27 -57.05
C VAL A 306 33.45 -4.76 -57.25
N MET A 307 34.58 -4.18 -56.83
CA MET A 307 34.91 -2.76 -57.02
C MET A 307 35.58 -2.45 -58.37
N GLU A 308 35.83 -3.44 -59.23
CA GLU A 308 36.27 -3.24 -60.61
C GLU A 308 35.08 -3.12 -61.57
N ASP A 309 33.90 -3.61 -61.16
CA ASP A 309 32.66 -3.45 -61.91
C ASP A 309 32.19 -1.99 -61.88
N ARG A 310 32.06 -1.42 -63.08
CA ARG A 310 31.76 0.00 -63.28
C ARG A 310 30.39 0.36 -62.73
N GLU A 311 29.41 -0.55 -62.83
CA GLU A 311 28.06 -0.35 -62.31
C GLU A 311 28.05 -0.30 -60.77
N VAL A 312 28.88 -1.13 -60.13
CA VAL A 312 29.03 -1.14 -58.66
C VAL A 312 29.77 0.10 -58.17
N VAL A 313 30.84 0.52 -58.86
CA VAL A 313 31.58 1.75 -58.50
C VAL A 313 30.69 2.98 -58.63
N GLU A 314 29.94 3.09 -59.74
CA GLU A 314 29.00 4.19 -59.95
C GLU A 314 27.85 4.15 -58.93
N GLY A 315 27.32 2.97 -58.61
CA GLY A 315 26.30 2.79 -57.59
C GLY A 315 26.78 3.09 -56.16
N VAL A 316 28.01 2.72 -55.80
CA VAL A 316 28.62 3.04 -54.50
C VAL A 316 28.91 4.53 -54.40
N ASN A 317 29.39 5.17 -55.47
CA ASN A 317 29.69 6.60 -55.48
C ASN A 317 28.41 7.45 -55.48
N ASP A 318 27.36 7.04 -56.20
CA ASP A 318 26.01 7.64 -56.10
C ASP A 318 25.43 7.47 -54.69
N ALA A 319 25.57 6.28 -54.11
CA ALA A 319 25.12 6.04 -52.75
C ALA A 319 25.86 6.94 -51.74
N LEU A 320 27.20 7.04 -51.83
CA LEU A 320 28.02 7.87 -50.95
C LEU A 320 27.76 9.37 -51.12
N GLN A 321 27.44 9.85 -52.32
CA GLN A 321 27.20 11.27 -52.60
C GLN A 321 25.75 11.70 -52.30
N ASN A 322 24.77 10.84 -52.61
CA ASN A 322 23.37 11.25 -52.67
C ASN A 322 22.45 10.54 -51.66
N ARG A 323 22.83 9.36 -51.12
CA ARG A 323 21.90 8.51 -50.33
C ARG A 323 22.42 8.11 -48.94
N ILE A 324 23.72 8.17 -48.72
CA ILE A 324 24.37 7.69 -47.49
C ILE A 324 24.82 8.88 -46.67
N ASN A 325 24.24 9.02 -45.48
CA ASN A 325 24.76 9.92 -44.48
C ASN A 325 25.87 9.20 -43.70
N ILE A 326 27.13 9.60 -43.92
CA ILE A 326 28.31 9.05 -43.22
C ILE A 326 28.15 9.11 -41.70
N GLN A 327 27.45 10.13 -41.18
CA GLN A 327 27.18 10.25 -39.74
C GLN A 327 26.25 9.16 -39.23
N ASP A 328 25.27 8.73 -40.04
CA ASP A 328 24.35 7.66 -39.67
C ASP A 328 25.03 6.28 -39.79
N ILE A 329 25.89 6.06 -40.78
CA ILE A 329 26.73 4.84 -40.83
C ILE A 329 27.67 4.75 -39.63
N THR A 330 28.29 5.87 -39.26
CA THR A 330 29.20 5.90 -38.10
C THR A 330 28.42 5.59 -36.82
N ARG A 331 27.21 6.15 -36.68
CA ARG A 331 26.30 5.85 -35.58
C ARG A 331 25.86 4.38 -35.58
N ASP A 332 25.56 3.80 -36.73
CA ASP A 332 25.17 2.40 -36.85
C ASP A 332 26.34 1.45 -36.55
N ALA A 333 27.56 1.81 -36.94
CA ALA A 333 28.78 1.08 -36.59
C ALA A 333 29.05 1.13 -35.08
N ASP A 334 28.88 2.30 -34.46
CA ASP A 334 28.95 2.44 -32.99
C ASP A 334 27.86 1.60 -32.32
N VAL A 335 26.62 1.62 -32.83
CA VAL A 335 25.51 0.80 -32.33
C VAL A 335 25.81 -0.69 -32.48
N TYR A 336 26.38 -1.13 -33.60
CA TYR A 336 26.77 -2.51 -33.82
C TYR A 336 27.88 -2.93 -32.86
N ALA A 337 28.93 -2.12 -32.69
CA ALA A 337 29.99 -2.36 -31.71
C ALA A 337 29.46 -2.45 -30.28
N LEU A 338 28.51 -1.56 -29.93
CA LEU A 338 27.81 -1.57 -28.63
C LEU A 338 26.86 -2.76 -28.45
N ASN A 339 26.39 -3.38 -29.53
CA ASN A 339 25.51 -4.57 -29.51
C ASN A 339 26.30 -5.88 -29.51
N VAL A 340 27.52 -5.91 -30.06
CA VAL A 340 28.45 -7.05 -30.00
C VAL A 340 29.01 -7.20 -28.59
N LEU A 341 29.24 -6.08 -27.90
CA LEU A 341 29.43 -6.08 -26.46
C LEU A 341 28.05 -6.30 -25.78
N PRO A 342 27.96 -7.05 -24.66
CA PRO A 342 26.70 -7.12 -23.93
C PRO A 342 26.31 -5.70 -23.56
N ARG A 343 25.14 -5.23 -24.05
CA ARG A 343 24.62 -3.91 -23.69
C ARG A 343 24.73 -3.75 -22.18
N MET A 344 25.55 -2.80 -21.73
CA MET A 344 25.41 -2.25 -20.38
C MET A 344 23.95 -1.84 -20.28
N LYS A 345 23.15 -2.58 -19.50
CA LYS A 345 21.87 -2.04 -19.03
C LYS A 345 22.28 -0.80 -18.27
N SER A 346 22.07 0.36 -18.88
CA SER A 346 22.50 1.67 -18.42
C SER A 346 22.35 1.73 -16.91
N ALA A 347 23.49 1.66 -16.22
CA ALA A 347 23.57 2.14 -14.86
C ALA A 347 23.20 3.61 -14.95
N VAL A 348 22.06 3.92 -14.35
CA VAL A 348 21.49 5.24 -14.07
C VAL A 348 22.42 6.38 -14.45
N VAL A 349 22.06 7.14 -15.48
CA VAL A 349 22.70 8.41 -15.82
C VAL A 349 22.61 9.29 -14.58
N GLU A 350 23.74 9.47 -13.90
CA GLU A 350 23.89 10.42 -12.82
C GLU A 350 23.86 11.80 -13.45
N THR A 351 22.69 12.44 -13.45
CA THR A 351 22.59 13.86 -13.73
C THR A 351 23.28 14.59 -12.59
N THR A 352 24.54 14.96 -12.79
CA THR A 352 25.22 16.00 -12.02
C THR A 352 24.43 17.29 -12.17
N VAL A 353 23.63 17.62 -11.16
CA VAL A 353 23.03 18.95 -11.02
C VAL A 353 24.01 19.74 -10.16
N GLY A 354 24.65 20.72 -10.79
CA GLY A 354 25.34 21.82 -10.11
C GLY A 354 24.36 22.83 -9.53
#